data_AF-A0A1L7WBF1-F1
#
_entry.id   AF-A0A1L7WBF1-F1
#
_cell.length_a   1.000
_cell.length_b   1.000
_cell.length_c   1.000
_cell.angle_alpha   90.00
_cell.angle_beta   90.00
_cell.angle_gamma   90.00
#
_symmetry.space_group_name_H-M   'P 1'
#
loop_
_entity.id
_entity.type
_entity.pdbx_description
1 polymer ?
#
loop_
_entity_poly.entity_id
_entity_poly.type
_entity_poly.pdbx_seq_one_letter_code
_entity_poly.pdbx_strand_id
1 'polypeptide(L)'
;MSLPNSILVFNQIIEHVAQCAEKLAGIQPLARKREDDMRAIRAKISAAWERIPQTSHAFERDRLQAEIQGYFAKLRELEQNYESGLGDAHKDYEHQADIAVKALCEALNEAADTLLGSRSRRIVGARELPGATENDI
;
A
#
# COMPACT_ATOMS: atom_id res chain seq x y z
N MET A 1 -10.09 -25.29 -32.37
CA MET A 1 -8.93 -24.51 -32.84
C MET A 1 -8.28 -23.87 -31.62
N SER A 2 -6.96 -23.96 -31.44
CA SER A 2 -6.29 -23.28 -30.32
C SER A 2 -6.20 -21.78 -30.59
N LEU A 3 -6.23 -20.97 -29.53
CA LEU A 3 -6.04 -19.53 -29.66
C LEU A 3 -4.61 -19.23 -30.16
N PRO A 4 -4.44 -18.19 -31.00
CA PRO A 4 -3.14 -17.63 -31.31
C PRO A 4 -2.35 -17.28 -30.05
N ASN A 5 -1.03 -17.55 -30.07
CA ASN A 5 -0.13 -17.29 -28.93
C ASN A 5 -0.22 -15.82 -28.44
N SER A 6 -0.41 -14.87 -29.36
CA SER A 6 -0.57 -13.46 -29.03
C SER A 6 -1.79 -13.16 -28.17
N ILE A 7 -2.89 -13.88 -28.39
CA ILE A 7 -4.12 -13.73 -27.60
C ILE A 7 -3.92 -14.35 -26.20
N LEU A 8 -3.20 -15.47 -26.10
CA LEU A 8 -2.88 -16.08 -24.81
C LEU A 8 -2.01 -15.16 -23.94
N VAL A 9 -0.97 -14.57 -24.52
CA VAL A 9 -0.10 -13.63 -23.78
C VAL A 9 -0.84 -12.35 -23.41
N PHE A 10 -1.70 -11.82 -24.28
CA PHE A 10 -2.51 -10.64 -23.96
C PHE A 10 -3.45 -10.90 -22.77
N ASN A 11 -4.08 -12.07 -22.72
CA ASN A 11 -4.93 -12.45 -21.58
C ASN A 11 -4.12 -12.58 -20.28
N GLN A 12 -2.89 -13.11 -20.33
CA GLN A 12 -2.00 -13.16 -19.17
C GLN A 12 -1.59 -11.77 -18.68
N ILE A 13 -1.30 -10.84 -19.61
CA ILE A 13 -1.01 -9.44 -19.27
C ILE A 13 -2.19 -8.79 -18.53
N ILE A 14 -3.41 -9.00 -19.03
CA ILE A 14 -4.63 -8.49 -18.37
C ILE A 14 -4.74 -9.05 -16.95
N GLU A 15 -4.50 -10.34 -16.78
CA GLU A 15 -4.57 -10.99 -15.47
C GLU A 15 -3.53 -10.44 -14.49
N HIS A 16 -2.27 -10.25 -14.93
CA HIS A 16 -1.23 -9.65 -14.09
C HIS A 16 -1.56 -8.21 -13.68
N VAL A 17 -2.10 -7.40 -14.61
CA VAL A 17 -2.55 -6.04 -14.31
C VAL A 17 -3.70 -6.05 -13.31
N ALA A 18 -4.69 -6.93 -13.47
CA ALA A 18 -5.82 -7.05 -12.55
C ALA A 18 -5.36 -7.46 -11.14
N GLN A 19 -4.49 -8.46 -11.02
CA GLN A 19 -3.93 -8.89 -9.74
C GLN A 19 -3.10 -7.79 -9.07
N CYS A 20 -2.35 -6.99 -9.84
CA CYS A 20 -1.63 -5.84 -9.30
C CYS A 20 -2.58 -4.77 -8.78
N ALA A 21 -3.65 -4.46 -9.53
CA ALA A 21 -4.67 -3.52 -9.10
C ALA A 21 -5.37 -3.97 -7.82
N GLU A 22 -5.70 -5.26 -7.68
CA GLU A 22 -6.27 -5.82 -6.45
C GLU A 22 -5.30 -5.71 -5.26
N LYS A 23 -4.01 -6.04 -5.47
CA LYS A 23 -2.98 -5.89 -4.43
C LYS A 23 -2.84 -4.43 -3.98
N LEU A 24 -2.77 -3.49 -4.92
CA LEU A 24 -2.70 -2.06 -4.63
C LEU A 24 -3.96 -1.54 -3.92
N ALA A 25 -5.15 -2.05 -4.28
CA ALA A 25 -6.40 -1.71 -3.60
C ALA A 25 -6.48 -2.27 -2.17
N GLY A 26 -5.85 -3.42 -1.92
CA GLY A 26 -5.74 -4.04 -0.59
C GLY A 26 -4.77 -3.30 0.34
N ILE A 27 -3.82 -2.55 -0.22
CA ILE A 27 -2.94 -1.66 0.56
C ILE A 27 -3.75 -0.42 0.92
N GLN A 28 -4.36 -0.41 2.11
CA GLN A 28 -5.05 0.78 2.60
C GLN A 28 -4.05 1.91 2.87
N PRO A 29 -4.24 3.11 2.30
CA PRO A 29 -3.50 4.28 2.73
C PRO A 29 -3.77 4.53 4.21
N LEU A 30 -2.73 4.73 5.01
CA LEU A 30 -2.85 5.06 6.44
C LEU A 30 -3.83 6.24 6.67
N ALA A 31 -3.89 7.17 5.72
CA ALA A 31 -4.83 8.29 5.71
C ALA A 31 -6.31 7.85 5.76
N ARG A 32 -6.70 6.82 4.99
CA ARG A 32 -8.10 6.32 4.99
C ARG A 32 -8.43 5.62 6.31
N LYS A 33 -7.52 4.79 6.82
CA LYS A 33 -7.67 4.13 8.12
C LYS A 33 -7.81 5.14 9.27
N ARG A 34 -6.99 6.21 9.24
CA ARG A 34 -7.09 7.34 10.18
C ARG A 34 -8.46 7.99 10.16
N GLU A 35 -8.95 8.34 8.97
CA GLU A 35 -10.26 8.99 8.82
C GLU A 35 -11.40 8.11 9.34
N ASP A 36 -11.35 6.81 9.07
CA ASP A 36 -12.36 5.85 9.53
C ASP A 36 -12.34 5.69 11.06
N ASP A 37 -11.16 5.54 11.68
CA ASP A 37 -11.01 5.45 13.13
C ASP A 37 -11.47 6.75 13.84
N MET A 38 -11.08 7.91 13.30
CA MET A 38 -11.53 9.21 13.80
C MET A 38 -13.05 9.35 13.69
N ARG A 39 -13.65 8.94 12.56
CA ARG A 39 -15.10 8.98 12.34
C ARG A 39 -15.82 8.08 13.35
N ALA A 40 -15.31 6.89 13.61
CA ALA A 40 -15.90 5.94 14.56
C ALA A 40 -15.89 6.49 16.00
N ILE A 41 -14.82 7.15 16.43
CA ILE A 41 -14.76 7.75 17.77
C ILE A 41 -15.66 8.99 17.87
N ARG A 42 -15.68 9.85 16.85
CA ARG A 42 -16.61 10.99 16.80
C ARG A 42 -18.06 10.53 16.89
N ALA A 43 -18.44 9.44 16.23
CA ALA A 43 -19.78 8.87 16.34
C ALA A 43 -20.11 8.42 17.78
N LYS A 44 -19.16 7.82 18.50
CA LYS A 44 -19.34 7.44 19.92
C LYS A 44 -19.51 8.65 20.83
N ILE A 45 -18.76 9.73 20.57
CA ILE A 45 -18.90 11.01 21.28
C ILE A 45 -20.30 11.59 21.04
N SER A 46 -20.74 11.67 19.79
CA SER A 46 -22.08 12.17 19.45
C SER A 46 -23.19 11.35 20.12
N ALA A 47 -23.10 10.02 20.06
CA ALA A 47 -24.06 9.13 20.70
C ALA A 47 -24.10 9.29 22.23
N ALA A 48 -22.95 9.51 22.88
CA ALA A 48 -22.90 9.77 24.32
C ALA A 48 -23.50 11.14 24.68
N TRP A 49 -23.25 12.16 23.86
CA TRP A 49 -23.85 13.50 24.02
C TRP A 49 -25.37 13.48 23.88
N GLU A 50 -25.91 12.74 22.92
CA GLU A 50 -27.37 12.62 22.71
C GLU A 50 -28.10 11.99 23.91
N ARG A 51 -27.40 11.14 24.69
CA ARG A 51 -27.96 10.44 25.84
C ARG A 51 -27.99 11.28 27.12
N ILE A 52 -27.12 12.28 27.26
CA ILE A 52 -27.05 13.16 28.44
C ILE A 52 -28.39 13.86 28.76
N PRO A 53 -29.07 14.52 27.80
CA PRO A 53 -30.34 15.19 28.08
C PRO A 53 -31.51 14.21 28.31
N GLN A 54 -31.33 12.92 27.96
CA GLN A 54 -32.36 11.89 28.09
C GLN A 54 -32.36 11.22 29.47
N THR A 55 -31.33 11.45 30.29
CA THR A 55 -31.25 10.90 31.65
C THR A 55 -31.61 11.94 32.72
N SER A 56 -32.49 11.54 33.63
CA SER A 56 -32.86 12.28 34.83
C SER A 56 -31.91 12.03 36.02
N HIS A 57 -31.00 11.06 35.91
CA HIS A 57 -30.14 10.64 37.01
C HIS A 57 -28.76 11.32 36.95
N ALA A 58 -28.40 12.04 38.01
CA ALA A 58 -27.12 12.75 38.10
C ALA A 58 -25.92 11.81 37.90
N PHE A 59 -25.96 10.62 38.52
CA PHE A 59 -24.91 9.60 38.39
C PHE A 59 -24.69 9.11 36.96
N GLU A 60 -25.78 8.94 36.19
CA GLU A 60 -25.68 8.52 34.79
C GLU A 60 -25.11 9.63 33.90
N ARG A 61 -25.45 10.91 34.20
CA ARG A 61 -24.84 12.06 33.52
C ARG A 61 -23.34 12.14 33.79
N ASP A 62 -22.93 11.98 35.04
CA ASP A 62 -21.51 12.01 35.42
C ASP A 62 -20.73 10.88 34.72
N ARG A 63 -21.34 9.69 34.63
CA ARG A 63 -20.76 8.56 33.88
C ARG A 63 -20.64 8.85 32.39
N LEU A 64 -21.69 9.37 31.74
CA LEU A 64 -21.65 9.72 30.32
C LEU A 64 -20.62 10.82 30.04
N GLN A 65 -20.46 11.78 30.95
CA GLN A 65 -19.46 12.82 30.85
C GLN A 65 -18.03 12.25 30.96
N ALA A 66 -17.79 11.28 31.85
CA ALA A 66 -16.54 10.56 31.93
C ALA A 66 -16.26 9.71 30.66
N GLU A 67 -17.29 9.06 30.10
CA GLU A 67 -17.17 8.32 28.83
C GLU A 67 -16.77 9.25 27.67
N ILE A 68 -17.40 10.44 27.57
CA ILE A 68 -17.05 11.47 26.57
C ILE A 68 -15.60 11.95 26.73
N GLN A 69 -15.17 12.25 27.95
CA GLN A 69 -13.78 12.64 28.22
C GLN A 69 -12.80 11.55 27.81
N GLY A 70 -13.12 10.28 28.10
CA GLY A 70 -12.34 9.13 27.66
C GLY A 70 -12.25 9.00 26.14
N TYR A 71 -13.34 9.29 25.40
CA TYR A 71 -13.30 9.32 23.94
C TYR A 71 -12.48 10.48 23.38
N PHE A 72 -12.52 11.66 23.99
CA PHE A 72 -11.65 12.77 23.60
C PHE A 72 -10.17 12.48 23.83
N ALA A 73 -9.83 11.80 24.94
CA ALA A 73 -8.47 11.37 25.20
C ALA A 73 -7.99 10.38 24.13
N LYS A 74 -8.81 9.39 23.78
CA LYS A 74 -8.51 8.45 22.67
C LYS A 74 -8.35 9.13 21.32
N LEU A 75 -9.16 10.16 21.05
CA LEU A 75 -9.08 10.91 19.80
C LEU A 75 -7.74 11.67 19.71
N ARG A 76 -7.31 12.29 20.81
CA ARG A 76 -6.01 12.96 20.92
C ARG A 76 -4.83 11.99 20.79
N GLU A 77 -4.93 10.84 21.44
CA GLU A 77 -3.92 9.76 21.34
C GLU A 77 -3.80 9.25 19.90
N LEU A 78 -4.92 9.03 19.21
CA LEU A 78 -4.92 8.67 17.79
C LEU A 78 -4.30 9.76 16.92
N GLU A 79 -4.63 11.03 17.13
CA GLU A 79 -4.02 12.13 16.39
C GLU A 79 -2.49 12.16 16.57
N GLN A 80 -1.99 12.00 17.80
CA GLN A 80 -0.56 11.95 18.09
C GLN A 80 0.13 10.72 17.49
N ASN A 81 -0.50 9.54 17.60
CA ASN A 81 0.03 8.29 17.05
C ASN A 81 0.05 8.32 15.51
N TYR A 82 -0.94 8.95 14.89
CA TYR A 82 -0.94 9.13 13.44
C TYR A 82 0.09 10.16 12.98
N GLU A 83 0.26 11.28 13.69
CA GLU A 83 1.30 12.27 13.35
C GLU A 83 2.72 11.72 13.48
N SER A 84 2.97 10.91 14.52
CA SER A 84 4.26 10.24 14.73
C SER A 84 4.49 9.05 13.79
N GLY A 85 3.44 8.28 13.48
CA GLY A 85 3.52 7.09 12.60
C GLY A 85 3.33 7.36 11.12
N LEU A 86 2.98 8.60 10.72
CA LEU A 86 2.69 8.97 9.33
C LEU A 86 3.89 8.75 8.40
N GLY A 87 5.10 9.06 8.87
CA GLY A 87 6.31 8.88 8.09
C GLY A 87 6.63 7.40 7.82
N ASP A 88 6.52 6.56 8.84
CA ASP A 88 6.88 5.14 8.72
C ASP A 88 5.80 4.35 7.97
N ALA A 89 4.53 4.63 8.22
CA ALA A 89 3.45 4.00 7.47
C ALA A 89 3.35 4.47 6.01
N HIS A 90 3.75 5.71 5.70
CA HIS A 90 3.87 6.16 4.31
C HIS A 90 5.01 5.44 3.59
N LYS A 91 6.17 5.28 4.25
CA LYS A 91 7.27 4.47 3.70
C LYS A 91 6.87 3.02 3.50
N ASP A 92 6.14 2.43 4.45
CA ASP A 92 5.63 1.06 4.31
C ASP A 92 4.64 0.94 3.14
N TYR A 93 3.75 1.91 2.99
CA TYR A 93 2.84 1.99 1.83
C TYR A 93 3.63 2.09 0.51
N GLU A 94 4.57 3.03 0.42
CA GLU A 94 5.40 3.22 -0.78
C GLU A 94 6.20 1.97 -1.10
N HIS A 95 6.75 1.30 -0.08
CA HIS A 95 7.51 0.07 -0.23
C HIS A 95 6.64 -1.09 -0.74
N GLN A 96 5.45 -1.29 -0.17
CA GLN A 96 4.52 -2.33 -0.63
C GLN A 96 3.99 -2.06 -2.03
N ALA A 97 3.70 -0.80 -2.36
CA ALA A 97 3.29 -0.40 -3.70
C ALA A 97 4.43 -0.60 -4.72
N ASP A 98 5.66 -0.22 -4.37
CA ASP A 98 6.84 -0.43 -5.22
C ASP A 98 7.09 -1.92 -5.49
N ILE A 99 6.96 -2.79 -4.48
CA ILE A 99 7.06 -4.25 -4.68
C ILE A 99 5.98 -4.75 -5.65
N ALA A 100 4.72 -4.32 -5.48
CA ALA A 100 3.62 -4.75 -6.33
C ALA A 100 3.82 -4.30 -7.79
N VAL A 101 4.28 -3.06 -7.99
CA VAL A 101 4.57 -2.50 -9.32
C VAL A 101 5.78 -3.17 -9.95
N LYS A 102 6.87 -3.41 -9.20
CA LYS A 102 8.04 -4.14 -9.71
C LYS A 102 7.69 -5.54 -10.17
N ALA A 103 6.91 -6.29 -9.39
CA ALA A 103 6.45 -7.61 -9.77
C ALA A 103 5.60 -7.59 -11.05
N LEU A 104 4.76 -6.55 -11.23
CA LEU A 104 4.03 -6.36 -12.48
C LEU A 104 4.98 -6.09 -13.65
N CYS A 105 5.95 -5.19 -13.48
CA CYS A 105 6.93 -4.88 -14.53
C CYS A 105 7.75 -6.11 -14.96
N GLU A 106 8.16 -6.95 -14.01
CA GLU A 106 8.84 -8.21 -14.28
C GLU A 106 7.95 -9.18 -15.09
N ALA A 107 6.71 -9.38 -14.65
CA ALA A 107 5.75 -10.23 -15.37
C ALA A 107 5.44 -9.73 -16.79
N LEU A 108 5.33 -8.41 -16.98
CA LEU A 108 5.14 -7.80 -18.29
C LEU A 108 6.36 -7.95 -19.20
N ASN A 109 7.57 -7.86 -18.66
CA ASN A 109 8.80 -8.10 -19.41
C ASN A 109 8.89 -9.55 -19.88
N GLU A 110 8.56 -10.52 -19.02
CA GLU A 110 8.52 -11.95 -19.38
C GLU A 110 7.47 -12.25 -20.46
N ALA A 111 6.28 -11.65 -20.33
CA ALA A 111 5.22 -11.74 -21.34
C ALA A 111 5.67 -11.14 -22.69
N ALA A 112 6.36 -9.98 -22.66
CA ALA A 112 6.90 -9.34 -23.84
C ALA A 112 8.02 -10.18 -24.51
N ASP A 113 8.91 -10.78 -23.73
CA ASP A 113 9.96 -11.69 -24.22
C ASP A 113 9.37 -12.94 -24.90
N THR A 114 8.24 -13.44 -24.37
CA THR A 114 7.49 -14.56 -24.94
C THR A 114 6.82 -14.20 -26.27
N LEU A 115 6.31 -12.96 -26.40
CA LEU A 115 5.66 -12.44 -27.61
C LEU A 115 6.66 -12.11 -28.73
N LEU A 116 7.77 -11.47 -28.38
CA LEU A 116 8.76 -10.98 -29.35
C LEU A 116 9.75 -12.06 -29.78
N GLY A 117 9.72 -13.22 -29.12
CA GLY A 117 10.79 -14.21 -29.16
C GLY A 117 12.02 -13.64 -28.47
N SER A 118 12.56 -14.35 -27.47
CA SER A 118 13.71 -13.88 -26.68
C SER A 118 14.72 -13.19 -27.59
N ARG A 119 14.86 -11.86 -27.48
CA ARG A 119 15.89 -11.14 -28.24
C ARG A 119 17.23 -11.66 -27.74
N SER A 120 17.74 -12.67 -28.43
CA SER A 120 19.11 -13.12 -28.48
C SER A 120 19.88 -12.95 -27.17
N ARG A 121 19.84 -14.00 -26.32
CA ARG A 121 21.00 -14.37 -25.50
C ARG A 121 22.17 -14.69 -26.44
N ARG A 122 22.80 -13.65 -26.99
CA ARG A 122 24.05 -13.75 -27.76
C ARG A 122 24.78 -12.42 -27.74
N ILE A 123 25.24 -12.04 -26.54
CA ILE A 123 26.54 -11.37 -26.42
C ILE A 123 27.45 -12.43 -25.79
N VAL A 124 27.94 -13.35 -26.62
CA VAL A 124 29.07 -14.22 -26.27
C VAL A 124 30.25 -13.73 -27.09
N GLY A 125 31.26 -13.22 -26.40
CA GLY A 125 32.68 -13.39 -26.75
C GLY A 125 33.23 -12.64 -27.96
N ALA A 126 33.77 -11.44 -27.72
CA ALA A 126 35.02 -10.95 -28.29
C ALA A 126 35.46 -9.78 -27.39
N ARG A 127 36.61 -9.75 -26.71
CA ARG A 127 37.87 -10.47 -26.87
C ARG A 127 38.68 -10.15 -25.60
N GLU A 128 39.12 -11.17 -24.88
CA GLU A 128 40.26 -10.98 -23.99
C GLU A 128 41.49 -10.66 -24.85
N LEU A 129 42.22 -9.62 -24.48
CA LEU A 129 43.64 -9.49 -24.80
C LEU A 129 44.36 -9.09 -23.49
N PRO A 130 45.31 -9.91 -23.02
CA PRO A 130 46.16 -9.61 -21.88
C PRO A 130 47.36 -8.76 -22.31
N GLY A 131 47.97 -8.03 -21.38
CA GLY A 131 49.31 -7.47 -21.59
C GLY A 131 49.57 -6.19 -20.81
N ALA A 132 50.30 -6.32 -19.70
CA ALA A 132 50.90 -5.27 -18.92
C ALA A 132 51.88 -4.39 -19.72
N THR A 133 52.07 -3.13 -19.31
CA THR A 133 53.29 -2.62 -18.63
C THR A 133 53.27 -1.10 -18.49
N GLU A 134 53.60 -0.62 -17.29
CA GLU A 134 54.46 0.55 -16.97
C GLU A 134 54.83 1.54 -18.09
N ASN A 135 54.61 2.84 -17.84
CA ASN A 135 55.72 3.74 -17.55
C ASN A 135 55.25 5.15 -17.13
N ASP A 136 55.89 5.62 -16.06
CA ASP A 136 56.05 7.02 -15.67
C ASP A 136 56.65 7.86 -16.81
N ILE A 137 56.12 9.09 -17.02
CA ILE A 137 56.87 10.36 -17.20
C ILE A 137 55.99 11.50 -16.68
#